data_AF-A0A973RNS4-F1
#
_entry.id   AF-A0A973RNS4-F1
#
_cell.length_a   1.000
_cell.length_b   1.000
_cell.length_c   1.000
_cell.angle_alpha   90.00
_cell.angle_beta   90.00
_cell.angle_gamma   90.00
#
_symmetry.space_group_name_H-M   'P 1'
#
loop_
_entity.id
_entity.type
_entity.pdbx_description
1 polymer ?
#
loop_
_entity_poly.entity_id
_entity_poly.type
_entity_poly.pdbx_seq_one_letter_code
_entity_poly.pdbx_strand_id
1 'polypeptide(L)'
;EQLHGKEMSYNNYTDTDAARRAAYDHDEPCVAIIKHANPCGIAVGSDVAEAHRKAHACDPLSAFGGVIAVNRPVSKEMAEQVAEIFTEVIVAPDYEDGALEALAKKKNIRVLKAPNGPCNRVEAKHIDGGVLLQVTDRLQAEGDDPANWTLATGEALSADELAELSFAWKACRAVKSNAILLAKDGASVGVGMGQVNRVDSAKLAVERAGAERAQGSYAASDAFFPFPDGLEILIEAGVKAVVQPGGSVRDELVVEAAKKAGVTMYFTGTRHFFH
;
A
#
# COMPACT_ATOMS: atom_id res chain seq x y z
N GLU A 1 10.31 13.42 -17.28
CA GLU A 1 9.97 13.79 -18.67
C GLU A 1 8.54 13.36 -18.96
N GLN A 2 7.75 14.18 -19.66
CA GLN A 2 6.41 13.80 -20.12
C GLN A 2 6.50 13.38 -21.60
N LEU A 3 6.17 12.12 -21.87
CA LEU A 3 6.29 11.50 -23.20
C LEU A 3 5.01 11.61 -24.03
N HIS A 4 3.84 11.72 -23.38
CA HIS A 4 2.53 11.78 -24.03
C HIS A 4 1.48 12.45 -23.13
N GLY A 5 0.31 12.78 -23.70
CA GLY A 5 -0.87 13.24 -22.97
C GLY A 5 -1.03 14.75 -22.84
N LYS A 6 -2.15 15.16 -22.24
CA LYS A 6 -2.44 16.57 -21.92
C LYS A 6 -1.56 17.08 -20.77
N GLU A 7 -1.53 18.38 -20.51
CA GLU A 7 -0.74 18.97 -19.42
C GLU A 7 -1.08 18.37 -18.05
N MET A 8 -0.07 18.25 -17.18
CA MET A 8 -0.23 17.79 -15.80
C MET A 8 -0.96 18.83 -14.95
N SER A 9 -2.02 18.42 -14.25
CA SER A 9 -2.65 19.25 -13.23
C SER A 9 -1.88 19.21 -11.89
N TYR A 10 -2.20 20.13 -10.99
CA TYR A 10 -1.69 20.10 -9.60
C TYR A 10 -1.90 18.73 -8.92
N ASN A 11 -3.13 18.20 -8.98
CA ASN A 11 -3.46 16.91 -8.36
C ASN A 11 -2.73 15.76 -9.04
N ASN A 12 -2.46 15.84 -10.35
CA ASN A 12 -1.66 14.83 -11.02
C ASN A 12 -0.24 14.75 -10.44
N TYR A 13 0.39 15.89 -10.09
CA TYR A 13 1.70 15.88 -9.45
C TYR A 13 1.67 15.25 -8.06
N THR A 14 0.71 15.61 -7.21
CA THR A 14 0.62 15.06 -5.85
C THR A 14 0.30 13.56 -5.84
N ASP A 15 -0.58 13.11 -6.74
CA ASP A 15 -0.91 11.69 -6.86
C ASP A 15 0.25 10.89 -7.49
N THR A 16 0.99 11.48 -8.44
CA THR A 16 2.20 10.87 -9.02
C THR A 16 3.29 10.71 -7.96
N ASP A 17 3.50 11.72 -7.11
CA ASP A 17 4.48 11.64 -6.03
C ASP A 17 4.11 10.54 -5.02
N ALA A 18 2.85 10.52 -4.56
CA ALA A 18 2.34 9.47 -3.68
C ALA A 18 2.46 8.06 -4.30
N ALA A 19 2.13 7.91 -5.58
CA ALA A 19 2.21 6.63 -6.27
C ALA A 19 3.65 6.13 -6.39
N ARG A 20 4.58 7.02 -6.76
CA ARG A 20 6.01 6.69 -6.80
C ARG A 20 6.54 6.33 -5.42
N ARG A 21 6.15 7.07 -4.39
CA ARG A 21 6.53 6.79 -3.00
C ARG A 21 6.10 5.38 -2.58
N ALA A 22 4.87 4.97 -2.94
CA ALA A 22 4.34 3.65 -2.62
C ALA A 22 5.00 2.53 -3.44
N ALA A 23 5.13 2.69 -4.77
CA ALA A 23 5.72 1.64 -5.61
C ALA A 23 7.19 1.35 -5.29
N TYR A 24 7.93 2.36 -4.82
CA TYR A 24 9.35 2.24 -4.48
C TYR A 24 9.61 1.86 -3.02
N ASP A 25 8.58 1.58 -2.21
CA ASP A 25 8.73 0.94 -0.88
C ASP A 25 9.05 -0.56 -1.00
N HIS A 26 8.98 -1.11 -2.21
CA HIS A 26 9.13 -2.52 -2.52
C HIS A 26 10.31 -2.73 -3.48
N ASP A 27 11.09 -3.78 -3.21
CA ASP A 27 12.24 -4.16 -4.05
C ASP A 27 11.79 -5.00 -5.25
N GLU A 28 10.72 -5.79 -5.10
CA GLU A 28 10.09 -6.60 -6.13
C GLU A 28 9.45 -5.73 -7.23
N PRO A 29 9.16 -6.26 -8.43
CA PRO A 29 8.32 -5.57 -9.42
C PRO A 29 6.99 -5.14 -8.79
N CYS A 30 6.80 -3.83 -8.64
CA CYS A 30 5.68 -3.25 -7.91
C CYS A 30 4.93 -2.21 -8.73
N VAL A 31 3.60 -2.26 -8.60
CA VAL A 31 2.67 -1.27 -9.14
C VAL A 31 1.82 -0.72 -8.00
N ALA A 32 1.74 0.61 -7.93
CA ALA A 32 0.85 1.32 -7.02
C ALA A 32 -0.14 2.18 -7.83
N ILE A 33 -1.43 2.09 -7.49
CA ILE A 33 -2.52 2.86 -8.09
C ILE A 33 -3.06 3.81 -7.02
N ILE A 34 -2.91 5.10 -7.24
CA ILE A 34 -3.32 6.16 -6.32
C ILE A 34 -4.47 6.97 -6.90
N LYS A 35 -5.36 7.43 -6.03
CA LYS A 35 -6.34 8.47 -6.34
C LYS A 35 -6.54 9.35 -5.12
N HIS A 36 -6.42 10.67 -5.28
CA HIS A 36 -6.56 11.63 -4.18
C HIS A 36 -5.62 11.32 -3.00
N ALA A 37 -4.33 11.11 -3.30
CA ALA A 37 -3.26 10.81 -2.37
C ALA A 37 -3.43 9.55 -1.49
N ASN A 38 -4.35 8.65 -1.87
CA ASN A 38 -4.62 7.38 -1.20
C ASN A 38 -4.55 6.20 -2.18
N PRO A 39 -4.09 5.02 -1.73
CA PRO A 39 -4.00 3.85 -2.61
C PRO A 39 -5.35 3.21 -2.87
N CYS A 40 -5.67 3.03 -4.15
CA CYS A 40 -6.74 2.14 -4.61
C CYS A 40 -6.26 0.69 -4.58
N GLY A 41 -4.99 0.46 -4.88
CA GLY A 41 -4.34 -0.84 -4.78
C GLY A 41 -2.83 -0.75 -4.96
N ILE A 42 -2.11 -1.61 -4.26
CA ILE A 42 -0.66 -1.78 -4.36
C ILE A 42 -0.43 -3.29 -4.49
N ALA A 43 0.48 -3.69 -5.38
CA ALA A 43 0.87 -5.10 -5.47
C ALA A 43 2.30 -5.27 -5.97
N VAL A 44 2.88 -6.40 -5.59
CA VAL A 44 4.10 -6.96 -6.16
C VAL A 44 3.77 -8.19 -7.02
N GLY A 45 4.67 -8.52 -7.94
CA GLY A 45 4.51 -9.68 -8.81
C GLY A 45 5.84 -10.18 -9.37
N SER A 46 5.79 -11.29 -10.11
CA SER A 46 6.95 -11.78 -10.86
C SER A 46 7.37 -10.82 -11.98
N ASP A 47 6.41 -10.06 -12.50
CA ASP A 47 6.61 -8.96 -13.44
C ASP A 47 5.62 -7.81 -13.18
N VAL A 48 5.81 -6.70 -13.89
CA VAL A 48 4.99 -5.48 -13.74
C VAL A 48 3.55 -5.64 -14.25
N ALA A 49 3.31 -6.57 -15.19
CA ALA A 49 1.97 -6.82 -15.74
C ALA A 49 1.13 -7.62 -14.74
N GLU A 50 1.71 -8.60 -14.07
CA GLU A 50 1.09 -9.32 -12.96
C GLU A 50 0.82 -8.38 -11.79
N ALA A 51 1.83 -7.58 -11.38
CA ALA A 51 1.67 -6.60 -10.31
C ALA A 51 0.54 -5.60 -10.63
N HIS A 52 0.44 -5.12 -11.88
CA HIS A 52 -0.66 -4.24 -12.29
C HIS A 52 -2.03 -4.91 -12.18
N ARG A 53 -2.20 -6.13 -12.71
CA ARG A 53 -3.48 -6.87 -12.62
C ARG A 53 -3.93 -7.02 -11.17
N LYS A 54 -3.00 -7.41 -10.29
CA LYS A 54 -3.25 -7.58 -8.86
C LYS A 54 -3.62 -6.26 -8.17
N ALA A 55 -2.86 -5.19 -8.41
CA ALA A 55 -3.14 -3.88 -7.83
C ALA A 55 -4.50 -3.34 -8.30
N HIS A 56 -4.84 -3.50 -9.58
CA HIS A 56 -6.13 -3.07 -10.13
C HIS A 56 -7.30 -3.85 -9.52
N ALA A 57 -7.13 -5.16 -9.28
CA ALA A 57 -8.15 -6.03 -8.68
C ALA A 57 -8.52 -5.69 -7.23
N CYS A 58 -7.70 -4.88 -6.53
CA CYS A 58 -8.00 -4.41 -5.18
C CYS A 58 -9.31 -3.61 -5.15
N ASP A 59 -9.40 -2.57 -5.97
CA ASP A 59 -10.58 -1.71 -6.15
C ASP A 59 -10.63 -1.15 -7.59
N PRO A 60 -11.17 -1.92 -8.56
CA PRO A 60 -11.23 -1.52 -9.95
C PRO A 60 -12.04 -0.24 -10.18
N LEU A 61 -13.07 -0.02 -9.36
CA LEU A 61 -13.95 1.15 -9.47
C LEU A 61 -13.20 2.43 -9.08
N SER A 62 -12.46 2.39 -7.97
CA SER A 62 -11.63 3.54 -7.57
C SER A 62 -10.45 3.77 -8.50
N ALA A 63 -9.86 2.70 -9.05
CA ALA A 63 -8.74 2.79 -10.00
C ALA A 63 -9.11 3.53 -11.31
N PHE A 64 -10.39 3.61 -11.66
CA PHE A 64 -10.85 4.42 -12.79
C PHE A 64 -10.53 5.92 -12.57
N GLY A 65 -9.68 6.47 -13.42
CA GLY A 65 -9.15 7.84 -13.31
C GLY A 65 -8.02 7.99 -12.30
N GLY A 66 -7.38 6.88 -11.90
CA GLY A 66 -6.25 6.87 -11.00
C GLY A 66 -4.92 7.26 -11.67
N VAL A 67 -3.89 7.33 -10.84
CA VAL A 67 -2.49 7.53 -11.19
C VAL A 67 -1.71 6.26 -10.87
N ILE A 68 -1.02 5.71 -11.87
CA ILE A 68 -0.26 4.46 -11.76
C ILE A 68 1.22 4.79 -11.67
N ALA A 69 1.93 4.22 -10.70
CA ALA A 69 3.39 4.21 -10.65
C ALA A 69 3.93 2.78 -10.70
N VAL A 70 5.05 2.63 -11.40
CA VAL A 70 5.77 1.35 -11.58
C VAL A 70 7.23 1.54 -11.18
N ASN A 71 7.79 0.61 -10.41
CA ASN A 71 9.19 0.69 -9.96
C ASN A 71 10.20 0.00 -10.91
N ARG A 72 9.73 -0.47 -12.07
CA ARG A 72 10.50 -1.10 -13.16
C ARG A 72 9.99 -0.59 -14.52
N PRO A 73 10.72 -0.81 -15.62
CA PRO A 73 10.24 -0.46 -16.94
C PRO A 73 8.86 -1.06 -17.23
N VAL A 74 7.98 -0.28 -17.87
CA VAL A 74 6.64 -0.74 -18.24
C VAL A 74 6.76 -1.64 -19.47
N SER A 75 6.31 -2.89 -19.33
CA SER A 75 6.25 -3.82 -20.45
C SER A 75 5.11 -3.50 -21.41
N LYS A 76 5.22 -3.99 -22.65
CA LYS A 76 4.14 -3.87 -23.64
C LYS A 76 2.83 -4.50 -23.14
N GLU A 77 2.92 -5.65 -22.47
CA GLU A 77 1.76 -6.35 -21.91
C GLU A 77 1.04 -5.49 -20.84
N MET A 78 1.79 -4.92 -19.90
CA MET A 78 1.22 -4.02 -18.90
C MET A 78 0.59 -2.79 -19.55
N ALA A 79 1.26 -2.21 -20.55
CA ALA A 79 0.77 -1.05 -21.28
C ALA A 79 -0.56 -1.34 -22.00
N GLU A 80 -0.73 -2.54 -22.57
CA GLU A 80 -1.98 -2.98 -23.19
C GLU A 80 -3.12 -3.11 -22.16
N GLN A 81 -2.85 -3.65 -20.97
CA GLN A 81 -3.84 -3.68 -19.87
C GLN A 81 -4.26 -2.28 -19.43
N VAL A 82 -3.29 -1.38 -19.24
CA VAL A 82 -3.56 0.01 -18.84
C VAL A 82 -4.38 0.74 -19.91
N ALA A 83 -4.16 0.43 -21.20
CA ALA A 83 -4.90 1.03 -22.30
C ALA A 83 -6.39 0.63 -22.33
N GLU A 84 -6.81 -0.42 -21.62
CA GLU A 84 -8.22 -0.77 -21.47
C GLU A 84 -8.93 0.04 -20.39
N ILE A 85 -8.16 0.61 -19.45
CA ILE A 85 -8.65 1.33 -18.27
C ILE A 85 -8.53 2.84 -18.50
N PHE A 86 -9.51 3.61 -18.02
CA PHE A 86 -9.35 5.06 -17.98
C PHE A 86 -8.33 5.43 -16.88
N THR A 87 -7.16 5.91 -17.29
CA THR A 87 -6.04 6.27 -16.41
C THR A 87 -5.63 7.71 -16.68
N GLU A 88 -5.44 8.52 -15.62
CA GLU A 88 -5.06 9.93 -15.76
C GLU A 88 -3.55 10.09 -15.99
N VAL A 89 -2.72 9.32 -15.27
CA VAL A 89 -1.25 9.35 -15.34
C VAL A 89 -0.68 7.95 -15.16
N ILE A 90 0.37 7.62 -15.91
CA ILE A 90 1.26 6.51 -15.63
C ILE A 90 2.71 7.03 -15.55
N VAL A 91 3.45 6.62 -14.53
CA VAL A 91 4.86 6.96 -14.34
C VAL A 91 5.73 5.74 -14.09
N ALA A 92 6.89 5.70 -14.74
CA ALA A 92 7.83 4.60 -14.63
C ALA A 92 9.28 5.06 -14.85
N PRO A 93 10.29 4.27 -14.45
CA PRO A 93 11.68 4.57 -14.76
C PRO A 93 11.99 4.52 -16.26
N ASP A 94 11.35 3.59 -16.98
CA ASP A 94 11.45 3.49 -18.44
C ASP A 94 10.23 2.76 -19.03
N TYR A 95 10.20 2.62 -20.36
CA TYR A 95 9.19 1.91 -21.12
C TYR A 95 9.86 0.99 -22.14
N GLU A 96 9.40 -0.26 -22.23
CA GLU A 96 9.89 -1.21 -23.23
C GLU A 96 9.37 -0.88 -24.64
N ASP A 97 10.00 -1.45 -25.66
CA ASP A 97 9.59 -1.31 -27.06
C ASP A 97 8.11 -1.68 -27.24
N GLY A 98 7.32 -0.77 -27.82
CA GLY A 98 5.88 -0.97 -28.03
C GLY A 98 4.98 -0.55 -26.87
N ALA A 99 5.52 -0.29 -25.67
CA ALA A 99 4.72 0.10 -24.50
C ALA A 99 4.17 1.53 -24.65
N LEU A 100 5.02 2.48 -25.10
CA LEU A 100 4.60 3.86 -25.31
C LEU A 100 3.53 3.96 -26.42
N GLU A 101 3.68 3.21 -27.50
CA GLU A 101 2.73 3.15 -28.61
C GLU A 101 1.37 2.59 -28.16
N ALA A 102 1.38 1.58 -27.29
CA ALA A 102 0.14 1.04 -26.71
C ALA A 102 -0.59 2.08 -25.85
N LEU A 103 0.13 2.79 -24.97
CA LEU A 103 -0.43 3.84 -24.12
C LEU A 103 -0.90 5.06 -24.93
N ALA A 104 -0.16 5.43 -25.97
CA ALA A 104 -0.46 6.60 -26.81
C ALA A 104 -1.77 6.49 -27.60
N LYS A 105 -2.35 5.28 -27.71
CA LYS A 105 -3.71 5.07 -28.25
C LYS A 105 -4.78 5.86 -27.48
N LYS A 106 -4.55 6.16 -26.19
CA LYS A 106 -5.41 7.05 -25.40
C LYS A 106 -4.88 8.47 -25.47
N LYS A 107 -5.61 9.38 -26.10
CA LYS A 107 -5.18 10.78 -26.33
C LYS A 107 -4.76 11.53 -25.05
N ASN A 108 -5.40 11.25 -23.91
CA ASN A 108 -5.34 12.12 -22.73
C ASN A 108 -4.44 11.61 -21.59
N ILE A 109 -4.01 10.34 -21.59
CA ILE A 109 -3.19 9.78 -20.51
C ILE A 109 -1.82 10.46 -20.50
N ARG A 110 -1.36 10.96 -19.35
CA ARG A 110 0.03 11.42 -19.24
C ARG A 110 0.93 10.24 -19.01
N VAL A 111 1.92 10.07 -19.89
CA VAL A 111 2.96 9.05 -19.76
C VAL A 111 4.23 9.74 -19.32
N LEU A 112 4.74 9.40 -18.13
CA LEU A 112 5.87 10.06 -17.50
C LEU A 112 7.06 9.11 -17.36
N LYS A 113 8.22 9.53 -17.86
CA LYS A 113 9.50 8.86 -17.58
C LYS A 113 10.21 9.56 -16.43
N ALA A 114 10.49 8.81 -15.36
CA ALA A 114 11.19 9.27 -14.17
C ALA A 114 12.26 8.23 -13.78
N PRO A 115 13.47 8.28 -14.38
CA PRO A 115 14.47 7.20 -14.31
C PRO A 115 14.97 6.86 -12.90
N ASN A 116 15.02 7.87 -12.02
CA ASN A 116 15.47 7.70 -10.64
C ASN A 116 14.27 7.46 -9.72
N GLY A 117 14.42 6.58 -8.73
CA GLY A 117 13.45 6.44 -7.64
C GLY A 117 13.38 7.69 -6.74
N PRO A 118 12.37 7.78 -5.85
CA PRO A 118 12.32 8.83 -4.83
C PRO A 118 13.57 8.81 -3.93
N CYS A 119 14.25 9.96 -3.80
CA CYS A 119 15.51 10.05 -3.06
C CYS A 119 15.54 11.13 -1.98
N ASN A 120 14.42 11.83 -1.76
CA ASN A 120 14.33 12.89 -0.76
C ASN A 120 14.58 12.32 0.65
N ARG A 121 15.49 12.95 1.39
CA ARG A 121 15.84 12.58 2.78
C ARG A 121 15.10 13.43 3.82
N VAL A 122 14.63 14.59 3.40
CA VAL A 122 13.91 15.55 4.23
C VAL A 122 12.55 15.78 3.60
N GLU A 123 11.51 15.66 4.40
CA GLU A 123 10.14 16.01 4.05
C GLU A 123 9.80 17.36 4.67
N ALA A 124 9.16 18.23 3.88
CA ALA A 124 8.71 19.55 4.31
C ALA A 124 7.18 19.61 4.32
N LYS A 125 6.60 19.98 5.46
CA LYS A 125 5.16 20.24 5.61
C LYS A 125 4.95 21.71 5.91
N HIS A 126 4.31 22.42 4.97
CA HIS A 126 3.91 23.81 5.18
C HIS A 126 2.76 23.89 6.19
N ILE A 127 2.85 24.85 7.10
CA ILE A 127 1.80 25.23 8.05
C ILE A 127 1.63 26.75 7.99
N ASP A 128 0.51 27.28 8.49
CA ASP A 128 0.37 28.72 8.58
C ASP A 128 1.49 29.32 9.43
N GLY A 129 2.17 30.34 8.88
CA GLY A 129 3.32 30.97 9.52
C GLY A 129 4.67 30.20 9.44
N GLY A 130 4.77 29.04 8.78
CA GLY A 130 6.07 28.35 8.70
C GLY A 130 6.12 27.01 7.95
N VAL A 131 7.19 26.24 8.24
CA VAL A 131 7.43 24.92 7.66
C VAL A 131 7.99 23.98 8.73
N LEU A 132 7.48 22.76 8.78
CA LEU A 132 8.04 21.64 9.55
C LEU A 132 8.95 20.82 8.64
N LEU A 133 10.13 20.45 9.13
CA LEU A 133 11.06 19.58 8.44
C LEU A 133 11.25 18.30 9.25
N GLN A 134 11.15 17.15 8.59
CA GLN A 134 11.40 15.84 9.21
C GLN A 134 12.26 14.96 8.31
N VAL A 135 12.89 13.94 8.89
CA VAL A 135 13.51 12.87 8.11
C VAL A 135 12.39 12.11 7.41
N THR A 136 12.52 11.92 6.09
CA THR A 136 11.53 11.15 5.32
C THR A 136 11.46 9.72 5.84
N ASP A 137 10.25 9.26 6.16
CA ASP A 137 9.99 7.84 6.41
C ASP A 137 10.16 7.05 5.12
N ARG A 138 11.12 6.13 5.10
CA ARG A 138 11.53 5.27 4.00
C ARG A 138 11.71 3.83 4.49
N LEU A 139 10.96 3.43 5.53
CA LEU A 139 11.03 2.09 6.12
C LEU A 139 12.45 1.73 6.60
N GLN A 140 13.10 2.67 7.31
CA GLN A 140 14.49 2.55 7.75
C GLN A 140 14.66 2.16 9.22
N ALA A 141 13.58 1.88 9.95
CA ALA A 141 13.67 1.52 11.37
C ALA A 141 13.94 0.01 11.52
N GLU A 142 14.51 -0.40 12.66
CA GLU A 142 14.81 -1.82 12.91
C GLU A 142 13.54 -2.70 12.85
N GLY A 143 12.40 -2.17 13.28
CA GLY A 143 11.11 -2.86 13.22
C GLY A 143 10.51 -3.00 11.83
N ASP A 144 11.14 -2.46 10.78
CA ASP A 144 10.69 -2.64 9.40
C ASP A 144 11.18 -3.96 8.78
N ASP A 145 12.21 -4.55 9.38
CA ASP A 145 12.69 -5.88 9.03
C ASP A 145 11.89 -6.95 9.81
N PRO A 146 11.18 -7.87 9.14
CA PRO A 146 10.45 -8.93 9.81
C PRO A 146 11.31 -9.87 10.66
N ALA A 147 12.64 -9.90 10.45
CA ALA A 147 13.57 -10.63 11.31
C ALA A 147 13.63 -10.08 12.75
N ASN A 148 13.25 -8.82 12.96
CA ASN A 148 13.24 -8.16 14.27
C ASN A 148 11.85 -8.15 14.93
N TRP A 149 10.84 -8.73 14.29
CA TRP A 149 9.49 -8.75 14.85
C TRP A 149 9.36 -9.71 16.02
N THR A 150 8.57 -9.31 17.01
CA THR A 150 8.22 -10.16 18.15
C THR A 150 6.92 -10.89 17.88
N LEU A 151 6.93 -12.23 17.90
CA LEU A 151 5.72 -13.05 17.87
C LEU A 151 4.97 -12.90 19.20
N ALA A 152 3.89 -12.13 19.20
CA ALA A 152 3.11 -11.83 20.42
C ALA A 152 2.17 -12.98 20.79
N THR A 153 1.58 -13.67 19.80
CA THR A 153 0.75 -14.87 19.98
C THR A 153 0.57 -15.63 18.66
N GLY A 154 0.14 -16.89 18.74
CA GLY A 154 -0.07 -17.78 17.59
C GLY A 154 1.16 -18.60 17.24
N GLU A 155 1.10 -19.30 16.11
CA GLU A 155 2.24 -20.04 15.56
C GLU A 155 3.10 -19.13 14.67
N ALA A 156 4.41 -19.38 14.68
CA ALA A 156 5.33 -18.69 13.80
C ALA A 156 4.97 -18.96 12.33
N LEU A 157 5.01 -17.91 11.51
CA LEU A 157 4.70 -18.03 10.09
C LEU A 157 5.89 -18.67 9.36
N SER A 158 5.61 -19.40 8.29
CA SER A 158 6.65 -19.76 7.33
C SER A 158 7.23 -18.52 6.65
N ALA A 159 8.38 -18.66 5.99
CA ALA A 159 9.04 -17.53 5.31
C ALA A 159 8.13 -16.86 4.26
N ASP A 160 7.39 -17.66 3.49
CA ASP A 160 6.49 -17.15 2.44
C ASP A 160 5.30 -16.39 3.04
N GLU A 161 4.72 -16.90 4.13
CA GLU A 161 3.62 -16.24 4.83
C GLU A 161 4.09 -14.97 5.57
N LEU A 162 5.31 -14.97 6.09
CA LEU A 162 5.91 -13.79 6.70
C LEU A 162 6.20 -12.72 5.63
N ALA A 163 6.56 -13.11 4.41
CA ALA A 163 6.72 -12.18 3.29
C ALA A 163 5.38 -11.51 2.90
N GLU A 164 4.26 -12.25 2.90
CA GLU A 164 2.92 -11.68 2.71
C GLU A 164 2.58 -10.63 3.78
N LEU A 165 2.85 -10.95 5.05
CA LEU A 165 2.62 -10.01 6.15
C LEU A 165 3.57 -8.80 6.10
N SER A 166 4.82 -9.00 5.67
CA SER A 166 5.79 -7.92 5.44
C SER A 166 5.36 -7.02 4.29
N PHE A 167 4.83 -7.57 3.19
CA PHE A 167 4.23 -6.78 2.13
C PHE A 167 3.10 -5.90 2.67
N ALA A 168 2.20 -6.46 3.49
CA ALA A 168 1.11 -5.69 4.11
C ALA A 168 1.66 -4.54 4.98
N TRP A 169 2.70 -4.80 5.79
CA TRP A 169 3.37 -3.80 6.62
C TRP A 169 3.90 -2.62 5.81
N LYS A 170 4.74 -2.92 4.80
CA LYS A 170 5.37 -1.91 3.94
C LYS A 170 4.32 -1.08 3.18
N ALA A 171 3.32 -1.75 2.59
CA ALA A 171 2.27 -1.09 1.83
C ALA A 171 1.40 -0.16 2.71
N CYS A 172 1.22 -0.49 4.01
CA CYS A 172 0.41 0.31 4.93
C CYS A 172 0.97 1.73 5.16
N ARG A 173 2.30 1.91 5.05
CA ARG A 173 2.96 3.23 5.18
C ARG A 173 2.47 4.25 4.14
N ALA A 174 2.01 3.81 2.96
CA ALA A 174 1.47 4.68 1.93
C ALA A 174 0.02 5.14 2.19
N VAL A 175 -0.67 4.49 3.14
CA VAL A 175 -2.07 4.76 3.47
C VAL A 175 -2.13 5.88 4.52
N LYS A 176 -3.05 6.84 4.36
CA LYS A 176 -3.26 7.90 5.35
C LYS A 176 -3.83 7.33 6.64
N SER A 177 -3.38 7.85 7.78
CA SER A 177 -3.73 7.36 9.11
C SER A 177 -5.14 7.77 9.58
N ASN A 178 -5.80 7.00 10.44
CA ASN A 178 -5.43 5.62 10.82
C ASN A 178 -5.63 4.67 9.63
N ALA A 179 -4.70 3.71 9.48
CA ALA A 179 -4.69 2.81 8.35
C ALA A 179 -4.73 1.34 8.79
N ILE A 180 -5.55 0.56 8.05
CA ILE A 180 -5.57 -0.90 8.07
C ILE A 180 -5.50 -1.38 6.62
N LEU A 181 -4.53 -2.24 6.32
CA LEU A 181 -4.35 -2.81 5.00
C LEU A 181 -4.41 -4.34 5.10
N LEU A 182 -5.31 -4.95 4.32
CA LEU A 182 -5.39 -6.39 4.12
C LEU A 182 -4.68 -6.73 2.82
N ALA A 183 -3.86 -7.77 2.84
CA ALA A 183 -3.12 -8.27 1.68
C ALA A 183 -3.24 -9.78 1.52
N LYS A 184 -3.12 -10.23 0.27
CA LYS A 184 -3.08 -11.64 -0.11
C LYS A 184 -2.38 -11.79 -1.47
N ASP A 185 -1.53 -12.80 -1.60
CA ASP A 185 -0.78 -13.13 -2.81
C ASP A 185 0.07 -11.94 -3.35
N GLY A 186 0.69 -11.21 -2.43
CA GLY A 186 1.52 -10.03 -2.71
C GLY A 186 0.73 -8.80 -3.16
N ALA A 187 -0.56 -8.71 -2.84
CA ALA A 187 -1.42 -7.61 -3.27
C ALA A 187 -2.33 -7.11 -2.16
N SER A 188 -2.58 -5.81 -2.08
CA SER A 188 -3.64 -5.28 -1.23
C SER A 188 -4.99 -5.80 -1.74
N VAL A 189 -5.83 -6.31 -0.85
CA VAL A 189 -7.19 -6.76 -1.16
C VAL A 189 -8.25 -5.87 -0.51
N GLY A 190 -7.91 -5.14 0.54
CA GLY A 190 -8.80 -4.17 1.19
C GLY A 190 -8.01 -3.12 1.96
N VAL A 191 -8.42 -1.86 1.85
CA VAL A 191 -7.70 -0.74 2.46
C VAL A 191 -8.66 0.18 3.20
N GLY A 192 -8.52 0.25 4.52
CA GLY A 192 -9.15 1.23 5.39
C GLY A 192 -8.22 2.40 5.59
N MET A 193 -8.60 3.57 5.08
CA MET A 193 -7.72 4.74 4.95
C MET A 193 -8.32 5.98 5.62
N GLY A 194 -7.46 6.77 6.26
CA GLY A 194 -7.73 8.15 6.67
C GLY A 194 -8.80 8.30 7.75
N GLN A 195 -9.06 7.27 8.55
CA GLN A 195 -10.13 7.33 9.56
C GLN A 195 -9.61 7.90 10.89
N VAL A 196 -10.45 8.70 11.53
CA VAL A 196 -10.17 9.24 12.87
C VAL A 196 -10.18 8.14 13.95
N ASN A 197 -10.85 7.01 13.70
CA ASN A 197 -10.90 5.85 14.58
C ASN A 197 -10.42 4.57 13.84
N ARG A 198 -9.58 3.78 14.51
CA ARG A 198 -8.96 2.57 13.96
C ARG A 198 -9.97 1.46 13.69
N VAL A 199 -11.02 1.34 14.51
CA VAL A 199 -12.10 0.35 14.27
C VAL A 199 -12.82 0.61 12.94
N ASP A 200 -12.99 1.87 12.55
CA ASP A 200 -13.62 2.24 11.28
C ASP A 200 -12.67 1.95 10.10
N SER A 201 -11.36 2.08 10.32
CA SER A 201 -10.37 1.62 9.33
C SER A 201 -10.47 0.11 9.13
N ALA A 202 -10.57 -0.67 10.20
CA ALA A 202 -10.71 -2.12 10.11
C ALA A 202 -11.99 -2.53 9.37
N LYS A 203 -13.14 -1.92 9.71
CA LYS A 203 -14.41 -2.15 9.03
C LYS A 203 -14.33 -1.82 7.54
N LEU A 204 -13.78 -0.65 7.19
CA LEU A 204 -13.66 -0.22 5.81
C LEU A 204 -12.74 -1.15 5.00
N ALA A 205 -11.64 -1.62 5.60
CA ALA A 205 -10.71 -2.54 4.94
C ALA A 205 -11.38 -3.90 4.65
N VAL A 206 -12.10 -4.44 5.63
CA VAL A 206 -12.86 -5.70 5.49
C VAL A 206 -13.99 -5.58 4.48
N GLU A 207 -14.78 -4.50 4.54
CA GLU A 207 -15.87 -4.25 3.59
C GLU A 207 -15.36 -4.16 2.16
N ARG A 208 -14.25 -3.44 1.93
CA ARG A 208 -13.63 -3.30 0.61
C ARG A 208 -13.01 -4.59 0.10
N ALA A 209 -12.46 -5.43 0.96
CA ALA A 209 -11.99 -6.76 0.58
C ALA A 209 -13.17 -7.69 0.21
N GLY A 210 -14.28 -7.59 0.94
CA GLY A 210 -15.34 -8.57 0.87
C GLY A 210 -14.92 -9.90 1.49
N ALA A 211 -15.90 -10.74 1.81
CA ALA A 211 -15.68 -11.96 2.60
C ALA A 211 -14.65 -12.91 1.97
N GLU A 212 -14.69 -13.11 0.65
CA GLU A 212 -13.82 -14.07 -0.04
C GLU A 212 -12.34 -13.68 0.01
N ARG A 213 -12.02 -12.40 -0.23
CA ARG A 213 -10.63 -11.94 -0.26
C ARG A 213 -10.08 -11.62 1.13
N ALA A 214 -10.95 -11.24 2.08
CA ALA A 214 -10.56 -11.06 3.48
C ALA A 214 -10.18 -12.39 4.15
N GLN A 215 -10.90 -13.47 3.83
CA GLN A 215 -10.63 -14.78 4.39
C GLN A 215 -9.21 -15.28 4.04
N GLY A 216 -8.44 -15.56 5.09
CA GLY A 216 -7.05 -16.02 4.99
C GLY A 216 -6.06 -14.94 4.57
N SER A 217 -6.46 -13.67 4.52
CA SER A 217 -5.56 -12.54 4.24
C SER A 217 -4.66 -12.20 5.44
N TYR A 218 -3.67 -11.35 5.20
CA TYR A 218 -2.73 -10.81 6.17
C TYR A 218 -3.05 -9.33 6.39
N ALA A 219 -3.09 -8.86 7.64
CA ALA A 219 -3.41 -7.47 7.93
C ALA A 219 -2.26 -6.72 8.59
N ALA A 220 -2.06 -5.47 8.19
CA ALA A 220 -1.15 -4.54 8.82
C ALA A 220 -1.89 -3.31 9.37
N SER A 221 -1.48 -2.86 10.55
CA SER A 221 -1.99 -1.66 11.20
C SER A 221 -0.87 -0.65 11.39
N ASP A 222 -0.99 0.53 10.79
CA ASP A 222 0.08 1.55 10.79
C ASP A 222 0.50 2.02 12.19
N ALA A 223 -0.42 1.93 13.16
CA ALA A 223 -0.16 2.10 14.59
C ALA A 223 -0.82 0.99 15.42
N PHE A 224 -0.58 1.01 16.74
CA PHE A 224 -1.12 -0.01 17.62
C PHE A 224 -2.65 0.01 17.70
N PHE A 225 -3.26 -1.13 18.04
CA PHE A 225 -4.68 -1.20 18.38
C PHE A 225 -4.91 -0.66 19.80
N PRO A 226 -5.67 0.43 19.99
CA PRO A 226 -5.91 1.01 21.32
C PRO A 226 -6.87 0.17 22.18
N PHE A 227 -7.69 -0.66 21.53
CA PHE A 227 -8.66 -1.58 22.11
C PHE A 227 -8.75 -2.83 21.22
N PRO A 228 -9.29 -3.95 21.73
CA PRO A 228 -9.46 -5.19 20.93
C PRO A 228 -10.43 -5.05 19.76
N ASP A 229 -11.38 -4.12 19.83
CA ASP A 229 -12.47 -3.96 18.85
C ASP A 229 -12.00 -3.87 17.38
N GLY A 230 -10.96 -3.10 17.10
CA GLY A 230 -10.38 -3.00 15.76
C GLY A 230 -9.80 -4.32 15.24
N LEU A 231 -9.20 -5.11 16.13
CA LEU A 231 -8.67 -6.44 15.80
C LEU A 231 -9.80 -7.46 15.67
N GLU A 232 -10.83 -7.39 16.51
CA GLU A 232 -11.98 -8.30 16.47
C GLU A 232 -12.70 -8.26 15.12
N ILE A 233 -12.80 -7.08 14.49
CA ILE A 233 -13.31 -6.94 13.12
C ILE A 233 -12.48 -7.76 12.10
N LEU A 234 -11.15 -7.78 12.26
CA LEU A 234 -10.26 -8.54 11.37
C LEU A 234 -10.36 -10.06 11.63
N ILE A 235 -10.48 -10.43 12.90
CA ILE A 235 -10.72 -11.82 13.34
C ILE A 235 -12.01 -12.36 12.72
N GLU A 236 -13.11 -11.61 12.84
CA GLU A 236 -14.42 -12.00 12.29
C GLU A 236 -14.39 -12.14 10.76
N ALA A 237 -13.55 -11.37 10.08
CA ALA A 237 -13.34 -11.45 8.64
C ALA A 237 -12.44 -12.62 8.21
N GLY A 238 -11.90 -13.40 9.17
CA GLY A 238 -11.06 -14.56 8.90
C GLY A 238 -9.63 -14.22 8.49
N VAL A 239 -9.10 -13.07 8.91
CA VAL A 239 -7.68 -12.73 8.72
C VAL A 239 -6.81 -13.76 9.43
N LYS A 240 -5.76 -14.22 8.74
CA LYS A 240 -4.86 -15.27 9.21
C LYS A 240 -3.82 -14.76 10.20
N ALA A 241 -3.22 -13.62 9.91
CA ALA A 241 -2.21 -13.01 10.76
C ALA A 241 -2.25 -11.49 10.69
N VAL A 242 -1.83 -10.84 11.78
CA VAL A 242 -1.83 -9.38 11.94
C VAL A 242 -0.46 -8.88 12.40
N VAL A 243 0.01 -7.78 11.83
CA VAL A 243 1.19 -7.06 12.27
C VAL A 243 0.82 -5.64 12.71
N GLN A 244 1.36 -5.21 13.83
CA GLN A 244 1.20 -3.87 14.39
C GLN A 244 2.45 -3.44 15.16
N PRO A 245 2.61 -2.18 15.57
CA PRO A 245 3.75 -1.77 16.39
C PRO A 245 3.76 -2.38 17.79
N GLY A 246 2.59 -2.52 18.43
CA GLY A 246 2.50 -2.64 19.89
C GLY A 246 2.86 -1.32 20.61
N GLY A 247 3.04 -1.39 21.92
CA GLY A 247 3.33 -0.25 22.80
C GLY A 247 2.11 0.37 23.47
N SER A 248 0.93 -0.24 23.38
CA SER A 248 -0.24 0.19 24.14
C SER A 248 -0.17 -0.32 25.58
N VAL A 249 -0.64 0.48 26.55
CA VAL A 249 -0.90 -0.01 27.91
C VAL A 249 -1.97 -1.11 27.96
N ARG A 250 -2.64 -1.38 26.84
CA ARG A 250 -3.66 -2.41 26.66
C ARG A 250 -3.27 -3.50 25.68
N ASP A 251 -1.98 -3.62 25.30
CA ASP A 251 -1.54 -4.65 24.36
C ASP A 251 -1.95 -6.06 24.84
N GLU A 252 -1.89 -6.34 26.14
CA GLU A 252 -2.31 -7.63 26.70
C GLU A 252 -3.74 -8.00 26.31
N LEU A 253 -4.68 -7.06 26.34
CA LEU A 253 -6.08 -7.29 25.96
C LEU A 253 -6.22 -7.61 24.47
N VAL A 254 -5.44 -6.94 23.62
CA VAL A 254 -5.45 -7.15 22.16
C VAL A 254 -4.82 -8.51 21.82
N VAL A 255 -3.72 -8.86 22.49
CA VAL A 255 -3.05 -10.16 22.35
C VAL A 255 -3.93 -11.30 22.83
N GLU A 256 -4.66 -11.14 23.95
CA GLU A 256 -5.63 -12.12 24.42
C GLU A 256 -6.75 -12.37 23.40
N ALA A 257 -7.26 -11.31 22.75
CA ALA A 257 -8.27 -11.45 21.70
C ALA A 257 -7.74 -12.25 20.48
N ALA A 258 -6.54 -11.92 19.99
CA ALA A 258 -5.89 -12.70 18.92
C ALA A 258 -5.67 -14.17 19.33
N LYS A 259 -5.16 -14.39 20.55
CA LYS A 259 -4.90 -15.72 21.09
C LYS A 259 -6.17 -16.57 21.18
N LYS A 260 -7.26 -15.99 21.68
CA LYS A 260 -8.56 -16.67 21.78
C LYS A 260 -9.12 -17.07 20.41
N ALA A 261 -8.83 -16.27 19.38
CA ALA A 261 -9.25 -16.52 18.01
C ALA A 261 -8.29 -17.42 17.20
N GLY A 262 -7.10 -17.71 17.73
CA GLY A 262 -6.07 -18.46 17.00
C GLY A 262 -5.41 -17.67 15.86
N VAL A 263 -5.45 -16.33 15.91
CA VAL A 263 -4.81 -15.46 14.92
C VAL A 263 -3.36 -15.19 15.33
N THR A 264 -2.41 -15.37 14.41
CA THR A 264 -1.00 -15.03 14.64
C THR A 264 -0.82 -13.52 14.68
N MET A 265 -0.08 -13.01 15.66
CA MET A 265 0.19 -11.58 15.81
C MET A 265 1.67 -11.28 16.00
N TYR A 266 2.16 -10.28 15.27
CA TYR A 266 3.52 -9.74 15.41
C TYR A 266 3.51 -8.29 15.88
N PHE A 267 4.48 -7.96 16.75
CA PHE A 267 4.83 -6.59 17.12
C PHE A 267 6.12 -6.16 16.43
N THR A 268 6.09 -4.99 15.78
CA THR A 268 7.25 -4.41 15.10
C THR A 268 8.04 -3.43 15.97
N GLY A 269 7.41 -2.84 16.99
CA GLY A 269 7.98 -1.72 17.75
C GLY A 269 8.16 -0.42 16.96
N THR A 270 7.70 -0.38 15.70
CA THR A 270 7.85 0.75 14.77
C THR A 270 6.48 1.20 14.26
N ARG A 271 6.26 2.51 14.08
CA ARG A 271 4.97 3.08 13.66
C ARG A 271 5.13 3.93 12.40
N HIS A 272 4.19 3.85 11.47
CA HIS A 272 4.18 4.62 10.21
C HIS A 272 2.94 5.51 10.07
N PHE A 273 2.79 6.52 10.94
CA PHE A 273 1.72 7.49 10.75
C PHE A 273 1.96 8.40 9.54
N PHE A 274 0.90 8.69 8.78
CA PHE A 274 0.97 9.51 7.58
C PHE A 274 -0.29 10.38 7.37
N HIS A 275 -0.08 11.69 7.16
CA HIS A 275 -1.15 12.71 7.04
C HIS A 275 -0.91 13.70 5.88
#